data_AF-A0A1G1PXZ0-F1
#
_entry.id   AF-A0A1G1PXZ0-F1
#
_cell.length_a   1.000
_cell.length_b   1.000
_cell.length_c   1.000
_cell.angle_alpha   90.00
_cell.angle_beta   90.00
_cell.angle_gamma   90.00
#
_symmetry.space_group_name_H-M   'P 1'
#
loop_
_entity.id
_entity.type
_entity.pdbx_description
1 polymer ?
#
loop_
_entity_poly.entity_id
_entity_poly.type
_entity_poly.pdbx_seq_one_letter_code
_entity_poly.pdbx_strand_id
1 'polypeptide(L)'
;AAREFGGKVIAQSRKGFGFALREGFKAAKGKYILTMDADLSHEPKYVHRMWSKRFDADLIIASRYVDGGSAQMHIFRYILSRILNNFYAFALSLKIKDLSSNFRMYRKEIIDCISTDSVNFDILPELLLKIYCNGWRIIEVPFSYKTRGSGRSHIKLIRFGLDYFKTLLKIWSLRNSINSVDYDFRAFYSKIFLQKFWQRSRYKTILSFVDRKSFFLDVGCGSSKIIIDSPNAIGLDLSLGKLRFLSGNHNKLVNADITNLPFKDASFDCVICSQVIEHIAGKTVIAELARVVNKGGLLVLGTPDYAKIMWRIFEYLYSIVHSKGYVEQHVTHYTYEELKKFLEQAGFEILRRAYILNAELIIKARKI
;
A
#
# COMPACT_ATOMS: atom_id res chain seq x y z
N ALA A 1 -9.82 17.39 37.90
CA ALA A 1 -8.99 17.91 36.79
C ALA A 1 -9.64 17.77 35.42
N ALA A 2 -9.48 16.67 34.65
CA ALA A 2 -9.90 16.65 33.24
C ALA A 2 -11.40 16.95 32.99
N ARG A 3 -12.30 16.43 33.85
CA ARG A 3 -13.74 16.70 33.77
C ARG A 3 -14.10 18.17 34.08
N GLU A 4 -13.32 18.84 34.93
CA GLU A 4 -13.56 20.26 35.29
C GLU A 4 -13.35 21.19 34.08
N PHE A 5 -12.47 20.82 33.16
CA PHE A 5 -12.23 21.56 31.92
C PHE A 5 -13.08 21.04 30.74
N GLY A 6 -14.20 20.36 31.02
CA GLY A 6 -15.10 19.80 29.98
C GLY A 6 -14.55 18.55 29.28
N GLY A 7 -13.46 17.97 29.78
CA GLY A 7 -12.85 16.77 29.23
C GLY A 7 -13.65 15.51 29.54
N LYS A 8 -13.84 14.65 28.54
CA LYS A 8 -14.40 13.31 28.74
C LYS A 8 -13.30 12.35 29.23
N VAL A 9 -13.51 11.74 30.38
CA VAL A 9 -12.60 10.73 30.95
C VAL A 9 -13.17 9.33 30.69
N ILE A 10 -12.32 8.45 30.16
CA ILE A 10 -12.67 7.07 29.83
C ILE A 10 -11.72 6.17 30.61
N ALA A 11 -12.28 5.29 31.44
CA ALA A 11 -11.50 4.28 32.13
C ALA A 11 -11.12 3.19 31.13
N GLN A 12 -9.84 2.84 31.06
CA GLN A 12 -9.39 1.82 30.13
C GLN A 12 -9.91 0.44 30.53
N SER A 13 -10.43 -0.34 29.58
CA SER A 13 -10.91 -1.70 29.86
C SER A 13 -9.77 -2.70 30.11
N ARG A 14 -8.60 -2.48 29.49
CA ARG A 14 -7.41 -3.32 29.62
C ARG A 14 -6.15 -2.46 29.75
N LYS A 15 -5.16 -2.97 30.48
CA LYS A 15 -3.84 -2.32 30.60
C LYS A 15 -3.08 -2.42 29.29
N GLY A 16 -2.50 -1.31 28.84
CA GLY A 16 -1.60 -1.26 27.69
C GLY A 16 -1.81 0.02 26.89
N PHE A 17 -0.72 0.63 26.46
CA PHE A 17 -0.77 1.89 25.70
C PHE A 17 -1.64 1.77 24.44
N GLY A 18 -1.55 0.65 23.72
CA GLY A 18 -2.37 0.41 22.53
C GLY A 18 -3.86 0.27 22.81
N PHE A 19 -4.25 -0.29 23.97
CA PHE A 19 -5.66 -0.34 24.36
C PHE A 19 -6.22 1.06 24.65
N ALA A 20 -5.49 1.86 25.44
CA ALA A 20 -5.87 3.23 25.73
C ALA A 20 -6.02 4.07 24.45
N LEU A 21 -5.09 3.90 23.50
CA LEU A 21 -5.14 4.60 22.21
C LEU A 21 -6.39 4.22 21.40
N ARG A 22 -6.70 2.92 21.31
CA ARG A 22 -7.90 2.42 20.61
C ARG A 22 -9.20 2.90 21.24
N GLU A 23 -9.29 2.93 22.57
CA GLU A 23 -10.49 3.44 23.26
C GLU A 23 -10.65 4.96 23.08
N GLY A 24 -9.54 5.71 23.09
CA GLY A 24 -9.52 7.12 22.74
C GLY A 24 -10.02 7.37 21.31
N PHE A 25 -9.51 6.61 20.35
CA PHE A 25 -9.94 6.64 18.95
C PHE A 25 -11.42 6.32 18.74
N LYS A 26 -11.93 5.31 19.46
CA LYS A 26 -13.35 4.94 19.42
C LYS A 26 -14.25 6.03 19.98
N ALA A 27 -13.79 6.75 21.00
CA ALA A 27 -14.58 7.80 21.65
C ALA A 27 -14.48 9.17 20.98
N ALA A 28 -13.44 9.41 20.19
CA ALA A 28 -13.23 10.68 19.51
C ALA A 28 -14.26 10.89 18.38
N LYS A 29 -14.89 12.07 18.39
CA LYS A 29 -15.94 12.47 17.43
C LYS A 29 -15.49 13.53 16.42
N GLY A 30 -14.31 14.13 16.60
CA GLY A 30 -13.81 15.18 15.73
C GLY A 30 -13.39 14.65 14.35
N LYS A 31 -13.49 15.51 13.32
CA LYS A 31 -12.98 15.23 11.97
C LYS A 31 -11.46 14.99 11.94
N TYR A 32 -10.76 15.64 12.86
CA TYR A 32 -9.34 15.40 13.12
C TYR A 32 -9.18 14.92 14.55
N ILE A 33 -8.36 13.89 14.73
CA ILE A 33 -8.02 13.33 16.04
C ILE A 33 -6.55 13.64 16.31
N LEU A 34 -6.24 14.20 17.47
CA LEU A 34 -4.88 14.43 17.90
C LEU A 34 -4.56 13.63 19.15
N THR A 35 -3.40 12.99 19.15
CA THR A 35 -2.87 12.21 20.28
C THR A 35 -1.70 12.97 20.88
N MET A 36 -1.64 13.05 22.21
CA MET A 36 -0.54 13.67 22.95
C MET A 36 -0.38 13.01 24.32
N ASP A 37 0.82 13.10 24.89
CA ASP A 37 1.13 12.62 26.23
C ASP A 37 0.77 13.70 27.26
N ALA A 38 0.28 13.28 28.42
CA ALA A 38 -0.19 14.18 29.48
C ALA A 38 0.92 14.69 30.42
N ASP A 39 2.19 14.32 30.16
CA ASP A 39 3.36 14.64 30.99
C ASP A 39 4.05 15.96 30.61
N LEU A 40 3.36 16.82 29.84
CA LEU A 40 3.85 18.11 29.35
C LEU A 40 5.09 18.01 28.44
N SER A 41 5.46 16.82 27.99
CA SER A 41 6.53 16.65 26.98
C SER A 41 6.11 17.16 25.59
N HIS A 42 4.79 17.23 25.34
CA HIS A 42 4.20 17.77 24.12
C HIS A 42 3.61 19.16 24.38
N GLU A 43 4.38 20.21 24.05
CA GLU A 43 3.90 21.59 24.23
C GLU A 43 2.72 21.90 23.28
N PRO A 44 1.58 22.43 23.78
CA PRO A 44 0.40 22.72 22.94
C PRO A 44 0.66 23.63 21.74
N LYS A 45 1.71 24.46 21.77
CA LYS A 45 2.10 25.32 20.63
C LYS A 45 2.31 24.54 19.33
N TYR A 46 2.75 23.28 19.42
CA TYR A 46 2.95 22.43 18.23
C TYR A 46 1.64 21.97 17.60
N VAL A 47 0.52 22.01 18.34
CA VAL A 47 -0.81 21.71 17.81
C VAL A 47 -1.17 22.70 16.70
N HIS A 48 -0.88 24.00 16.86
CA HIS A 48 -1.12 25.01 15.82
C HIS A 48 -0.34 24.70 14.54
N ARG A 49 0.93 24.28 14.69
CA ARG A 49 1.78 23.88 13.55
C ARG A 49 1.19 22.68 12.80
N MET A 50 0.80 21.63 13.53
CA MET A 50 0.16 20.45 12.94
C MET A 50 -1.17 20.83 12.26
N TRP A 51 -1.98 21.66 12.93
CA TRP A 51 -3.27 22.12 12.40
C TRP A 51 -3.13 22.91 11.09
N SER A 52 -2.10 23.75 10.96
CA SER A 52 -1.82 24.48 9.71
C SER A 52 -1.54 23.56 8.52
N LYS A 53 -1.09 22.32 8.79
CA LYS A 53 -0.71 21.32 7.79
C LYS A 53 -1.76 20.25 7.52
N ARG A 54 -2.95 20.36 8.13
CA ARG A 54 -4.05 19.35 8.07
C ARG A 54 -4.62 19.05 6.68
N PHE A 55 -4.33 19.89 5.69
CA PHE A 55 -4.74 19.68 4.29
C PHE A 55 -3.63 19.07 3.43
N ASP A 56 -2.38 19.20 3.86
CA ASP A 56 -1.19 18.71 3.16
C ASP A 56 -1.06 17.17 3.28
N ALA A 57 -1.64 16.59 4.34
CA ALA A 57 -1.57 15.16 4.62
C ALA A 57 -2.81 14.63 5.35
N ASP A 58 -2.87 13.31 5.46
CA ASP A 58 -3.93 12.58 6.16
C ASP A 58 -3.45 12.18 7.56
N LEU A 59 -2.17 11.84 7.72
CA LEU A 59 -1.47 11.69 9.00
C LEU A 59 -0.32 12.70 9.11
N ILE A 60 -0.30 13.44 10.21
CA ILE A 60 0.80 14.35 10.57
C ILE A 60 1.47 13.82 11.83
N ILE A 61 2.78 13.61 11.77
CA ILE A 61 3.59 13.17 12.90
C ILE A 61 4.41 14.37 13.36
N ALA A 62 4.28 14.77 14.62
CA ALA A 62 5.27 15.65 15.22
C ALA A 62 6.54 14.80 15.44
N SER A 63 7.62 15.15 14.76
CA SER A 63 8.85 14.38 14.69
C SER A 63 10.01 15.11 15.40
N ARG A 64 10.73 14.36 16.23
CA ARG A 64 11.96 14.83 16.92
C ARG A 64 13.17 14.88 16.00
N TYR A 65 13.03 14.30 14.81
CA TYR A 65 14.12 13.71 14.05
C TYR A 65 14.23 14.24 12.62
N VAL A 66 13.27 15.08 12.23
CA VAL A 66 13.35 15.94 11.05
C VAL A 66 14.13 17.21 11.36
N ASP A 67 14.48 17.95 10.32
CA ASP A 67 15.16 19.24 10.45
C ASP A 67 14.33 20.22 11.28
N GLY A 68 14.96 20.95 12.20
CA GLY A 68 14.28 21.78 13.21
C GLY A 68 13.60 21.01 14.35
N GLY A 69 13.69 19.67 14.38
CA GLY A 69 13.22 18.82 15.49
C GLY A 69 14.31 18.61 16.53
N SER A 70 13.93 18.37 17.78
CA SER A 70 14.92 18.08 18.84
C SER A 70 14.34 17.24 19.97
N ALA A 71 15.20 16.61 20.76
CA ALA A 71 14.78 15.81 21.89
C ALA A 71 15.73 15.95 23.09
N GLN A 72 15.24 16.56 24.16
CA GLN A 72 15.96 16.73 25.43
C GLN A 72 15.66 15.53 26.34
N MET A 73 16.52 14.52 26.26
CA MET A 73 16.49 13.29 27.07
C MET A 73 17.90 12.77 27.31
N HIS A 74 18.05 11.80 28.22
CA HIS A 74 19.34 11.14 28.47
C HIS A 74 19.97 10.58 27.18
N ILE A 75 21.27 10.79 26.99
CA ILE A 75 21.98 10.52 25.73
C ILE A 75 21.80 9.06 25.25
N PHE A 76 21.88 8.09 26.16
CA PHE A 76 21.67 6.69 25.82
C PHE A 76 20.24 6.40 25.32
N ARG A 77 19.22 7.06 25.88
CA ARG A 77 17.83 6.94 25.41
C ARG A 77 17.65 7.58 24.04
N TYR A 78 18.30 8.72 23.82
CA TYR A 78 18.29 9.39 22.52
C TYR A 78 18.91 8.51 21.43
N ILE A 79 20.10 7.94 21.69
CA ILE A 79 20.80 7.03 20.77
C ILE A 79 19.95 5.79 20.49
N LEU A 80 19.44 5.12 21.53
CA LEU A 80 18.62 3.92 21.37
C LEU A 80 17.36 4.20 20.54
N SER A 81 16.68 5.32 20.80
CA SER A 81 15.52 5.74 20.03
C SER A 81 15.87 6.03 18.57
N ARG A 82 17.02 6.68 18.31
CA ARG A 82 17.50 6.94 16.95
C ARG A 82 17.79 5.66 16.17
N ILE A 83 18.50 4.72 16.80
CA ILE A 83 18.81 3.42 16.21
C ILE A 83 17.51 2.67 15.89
N LEU A 84 16.57 2.59 16.83
CA LEU A 84 15.31 1.88 16.62
C LEU A 84 14.48 2.48 15.48
N ASN A 85 14.34 3.80 15.43
CA ASN A 85 13.60 4.47 14.34
C ASN A 85 14.28 4.27 12.98
N ASN A 86 15.61 4.40 12.92
CA ASN A 86 16.35 4.21 11.67
C ASN A 86 16.28 2.75 11.21
N PHE A 87 16.37 1.79 12.15
CA PHE A 87 16.25 0.36 11.86
C PHE A 87 14.86 0.03 11.28
N TYR A 88 13.79 0.51 11.90
CA TYR A 88 12.43 0.32 11.39
C TYR A 88 12.22 0.99 10.03
N ALA A 89 12.67 2.24 9.87
CA ALA A 89 12.57 2.95 8.60
C ALA A 89 13.28 2.18 7.48
N PHE A 90 14.48 1.65 7.76
CA PHE A 90 15.24 0.83 6.82
C PHE A 90 14.56 -0.51 6.52
N ALA A 91 14.23 -1.29 7.56
CA ALA A 91 13.62 -2.62 7.41
C ALA A 91 12.28 -2.58 6.69
N LEU A 92 11.52 -1.49 6.89
CA LEU A 92 10.23 -1.26 6.24
C LEU A 92 10.33 -0.37 5.01
N SER A 93 11.52 0.03 4.56
CA SER A 93 11.70 0.92 3.39
C SER A 93 10.75 2.15 3.42
N LEU A 94 10.67 2.82 4.57
CA LEU A 94 9.83 4.00 4.80
C LEU A 94 10.69 5.27 4.85
N LYS A 95 10.18 6.36 4.29
CA LYS A 95 10.80 7.69 4.37
C LYS A 95 10.28 8.49 5.57
N ILE A 96 10.17 7.86 6.74
CA ILE A 96 9.71 8.46 7.99
C ILE A 96 10.81 8.37 9.04
N LYS A 97 11.14 9.48 9.70
CA LYS A 97 12.24 9.59 10.65
C LYS A 97 11.83 9.30 12.10
N ASP A 98 10.57 9.51 12.47
CA ASP A 98 10.05 9.28 13.82
C ASP A 98 8.78 8.41 13.84
N LEU A 99 8.96 7.10 13.72
CA LEU A 99 7.91 6.10 13.78
C LEU A 99 7.38 5.87 15.21
N SER A 100 8.10 6.37 16.22
CA SER A 100 7.82 6.13 17.63
C SER A 100 7.11 7.29 18.35
N SER A 101 6.97 8.45 17.71
CA SER A 101 6.24 9.59 18.28
C SER A 101 4.75 9.28 18.40
N ASN A 102 4.19 9.46 19.60
CA ASN A 102 2.75 9.46 19.83
C ASN A 102 2.09 10.80 19.48
N PHE A 103 2.87 11.86 19.28
CA PHE A 103 2.28 13.16 18.98
C PHE A 103 1.87 13.24 17.50
N ARG A 104 0.63 12.86 17.22
CA ARG A 104 0.12 12.66 15.87
C ARG A 104 -1.25 13.29 15.69
N MET A 105 -1.52 13.79 14.49
CA MET A 105 -2.84 14.26 14.05
C MET A 105 -3.30 13.40 12.89
N TYR A 106 -4.48 12.81 13.03
CA TYR A 106 -5.10 11.91 12.07
C TYR A 106 -6.35 12.56 11.50
N ARG A 107 -6.61 12.35 10.22
CA ARG A 107 -7.96 12.38 9.68
C ARG A 107 -8.78 11.23 10.26
N LYS A 108 -10.03 11.51 10.66
CA LYS A 108 -10.91 10.52 11.31
C LYS A 108 -11.11 9.27 10.44
N GLU A 109 -11.22 9.46 9.14
CA GLU A 109 -11.45 8.41 8.15
C GLU A 109 -10.35 7.33 8.17
N ILE A 110 -9.12 7.69 8.54
CA ILE A 110 -8.00 6.74 8.68
C ILE A 110 -8.25 5.77 9.82
N ILE A 111 -8.73 6.30 10.95
CA ILE A 111 -8.92 5.55 12.18
C ILE A 111 -10.10 4.58 12.02
N ASP A 112 -11.11 4.98 11.25
CA ASP A 112 -12.30 4.16 11.04
C ASP A 112 -12.04 2.98 10.07
N CYS A 113 -11.02 3.07 9.21
CA CYS A 113 -10.70 2.01 8.25
C CYS A 113 -9.51 1.12 8.66
N ILE A 114 -8.81 1.39 9.76
CA ILE A 114 -7.59 0.65 10.15
C ILE A 114 -7.72 0.03 11.54
N SER A 115 -7.67 -1.30 11.59
CA SER A 115 -7.59 -2.07 12.82
C SER A 115 -6.13 -2.32 13.23
N THR A 116 -5.89 -2.45 14.54
CA THR A 116 -4.57 -2.77 15.12
C THR A 116 -4.73 -3.70 16.30
N ASP A 117 -3.76 -4.58 16.50
CA ASP A 117 -3.82 -5.62 17.55
C ASP A 117 -2.68 -5.49 18.57
N SER A 118 -1.67 -4.66 18.29
CA SER A 118 -0.56 -4.41 19.20
C SER A 118 -1.04 -3.83 20.53
N VAL A 119 -0.41 -4.26 21.62
CA VAL A 119 -0.88 -4.00 23.00
C VAL A 119 -0.21 -2.78 23.61
N ASN A 120 1.07 -2.55 23.30
CA ASN A 120 1.90 -1.53 23.91
C ASN A 120 2.27 -0.44 22.89
N PHE A 121 3.41 0.21 23.06
CA PHE A 121 3.90 1.28 22.18
C PHE A 121 4.20 0.81 20.75
N ASP A 122 4.31 -0.50 20.54
CA ASP A 122 4.44 -1.15 19.24
C ASP A 122 3.21 -0.93 18.32
N ILE A 123 2.08 -0.47 18.88
CA ILE A 123 0.93 0.01 18.09
C ILE A 123 1.29 1.19 17.17
N LEU A 124 2.24 2.04 17.55
CA LEU A 124 2.58 3.24 16.79
C LEU A 124 3.22 2.92 15.42
N PRO A 125 4.24 2.04 15.33
CA PRO A 125 4.74 1.59 14.04
C PRO A 125 3.74 0.67 13.30
N GLU A 126 2.94 -0.15 13.99
CA GLU A 126 1.88 -0.94 13.33
C GLU A 126 0.86 -0.05 12.61
N LEU A 127 0.29 0.91 13.34
CA LEU A 127 -0.69 1.85 12.81
C LEU A 127 -0.09 2.65 11.67
N LEU A 128 1.14 3.16 11.84
CA LEU A 128 1.83 3.92 10.79
C LEU A 128 2.00 3.11 9.50
N LEU A 129 2.45 1.85 9.60
CA LEU A 129 2.62 1.04 8.41
C LEU A 129 1.27 0.71 7.75
N LYS A 130 0.25 0.36 8.54
CA LYS A 130 -1.10 0.11 7.98
C LYS A 130 -1.66 1.34 7.27
N ILE A 131 -1.42 2.54 7.80
CA ILE A 131 -1.78 3.81 7.15
C ILE A 131 -1.05 3.96 5.82
N TYR A 132 0.27 3.75 5.81
CA TYR A 132 1.08 3.81 4.60
C TYR A 132 0.61 2.79 3.55
N CYS A 133 0.41 1.53 3.94
CA CYS A 133 -0.09 0.45 3.08
C CYS A 133 -1.55 0.62 2.66
N ASN A 134 -2.23 1.70 3.05
CA ASN A 134 -3.55 2.09 2.52
C ASN A 134 -3.49 3.35 1.64
N GLY A 135 -2.27 3.81 1.32
CA GLY A 135 -2.04 4.93 0.38
C GLY A 135 -2.32 6.30 0.98
N TRP A 136 -2.51 6.41 2.29
CA TRP A 136 -2.73 7.69 2.97
C TRP A 136 -1.44 8.53 2.97
N ARG A 137 -1.58 9.85 2.81
CA ARG A 137 -0.45 10.77 2.80
C ARG A 137 0.02 11.01 4.24
N ILE A 138 1.32 10.86 4.45
CA ILE A 138 1.95 11.00 5.76
C ILE A 138 3.04 12.05 5.66
N ILE A 139 3.06 13.01 6.58
CA ILE A 139 4.13 14.00 6.71
C ILE A 139 4.64 14.07 8.14
N GLU A 140 5.87 14.56 8.27
CA GLU A 140 6.50 14.87 9.56
C GLU A 140 6.65 16.39 9.72
N VAL A 141 6.25 16.91 10.88
CA VAL A 141 6.49 18.30 11.28
C VAL A 141 7.44 18.35 12.47
N PRO A 142 8.39 19.28 12.51
CA PRO A 142 9.37 19.34 13.59
C PRO A 142 8.74 19.73 14.94
N PHE A 143 9.15 19.05 16.02
CA PHE A 143 8.90 19.50 17.39
C PHE A 143 10.09 19.26 18.32
N SER A 144 10.11 19.98 19.45
CA SER A 144 11.11 19.82 20.51
C SER A 144 10.51 19.05 21.68
N TYR A 145 10.94 17.80 21.85
CA TYR A 145 10.59 16.98 23.00
C TYR A 145 11.37 17.43 24.23
N LYS A 146 10.68 17.64 25.37
CA LYS A 146 11.30 17.97 26.66
C LYS A 146 10.85 16.98 27.72
N THR A 147 11.79 16.48 28.52
CA THR A 147 11.44 15.66 29.68
C THR A 147 10.98 16.57 30.81
N ARG A 148 9.69 16.56 31.15
CA ARG A 148 9.13 17.34 32.27
C ARG A 148 8.41 16.43 33.25
N GLY A 149 9.15 15.54 33.90
CA GLY A 149 8.59 14.66 34.93
C GLY A 149 9.57 13.58 35.43
N SER A 150 9.54 13.31 36.73
CA SER A 150 10.36 12.34 37.46
C SER A 150 9.76 10.93 37.48
N GLY A 151 9.18 10.48 36.36
CA GLY A 151 8.64 9.13 36.24
C GLY A 151 9.75 8.13 35.92
N ARG A 152 10.09 7.23 36.85
CA ARG A 152 10.89 6.04 36.52
C ARG A 152 10.03 5.13 35.64
N SER A 153 10.22 5.20 34.32
CA SER A 153 9.69 4.17 33.42
C SER A 153 10.41 2.85 33.71
N HIS A 154 9.85 2.03 34.60
CA HIS A 154 10.19 0.60 34.74
C HIS A 154 9.67 -0.20 33.53
N ILE A 155 10.03 0.24 32.32
CA ILE A 155 9.83 -0.58 31.13
C ILE A 155 10.81 -1.73 31.28
N LYS A 156 10.29 -2.95 31.39
CA LYS A 156 11.09 -4.17 31.26
C LYS A 156 11.64 -4.17 29.83
N LEU A 157 12.85 -3.64 29.65
CA LEU A 157 13.49 -3.38 28.35
C LEU A 157 13.46 -4.60 27.44
N ILE A 158 13.62 -5.80 28.03
CA ILE A 158 13.53 -7.09 27.33
C ILE A 158 12.12 -7.32 26.77
N ARG A 159 11.07 -7.16 27.59
CA ARG A 159 9.68 -7.34 27.14
C ARG A 159 9.31 -6.32 26.05
N PHE A 160 9.75 -5.08 26.21
CA PHE A 160 9.60 -4.04 25.19
C PHE A 160 10.28 -4.42 23.87
N GLY A 161 11.52 -4.91 23.93
CA GLY A 161 12.25 -5.39 22.76
C GLY A 161 11.53 -6.55 22.06
N LEU A 162 11.02 -7.53 22.82
CA LEU A 162 10.28 -8.66 22.28
C LEU A 162 8.96 -8.26 21.60
N ASP A 163 8.20 -7.35 22.22
CA ASP A 163 6.94 -6.84 21.64
C ASP A 163 7.21 -6.11 20.31
N TYR A 164 8.23 -5.24 20.27
CA TYR A 164 8.66 -4.57 19.04
C TYR A 164 9.15 -5.58 17.99
N PHE A 165 9.93 -6.59 18.37
CA PHE A 165 10.42 -7.57 17.40
C PHE A 165 9.28 -8.38 16.77
N LYS A 166 8.32 -8.86 17.58
CA LYS A 166 7.13 -9.57 17.07
C LYS A 166 6.31 -8.69 16.13
N THR A 167 6.09 -7.44 16.52
CA THR A 167 5.36 -6.48 15.69
C THR A 167 6.12 -6.16 14.41
N LEU A 168 7.45 -6.05 14.45
CA LEU A 168 8.27 -5.88 13.25
C LEU A 168 8.07 -7.04 12.26
N LEU A 169 8.10 -8.30 12.71
CA LEU A 169 7.89 -9.45 11.81
C LEU A 169 6.50 -9.40 11.16
N LYS A 170 5.45 -9.12 11.96
CA LYS A 170 4.07 -8.97 11.48
C LYS A 170 3.96 -7.90 10.39
N ILE A 171 4.48 -6.71 10.67
CA ILE A 171 4.34 -5.56 9.77
C ILE A 171 5.32 -5.66 8.58
N TRP A 172 6.47 -6.33 8.74
CA TRP A 172 7.39 -6.65 7.65
C TRP A 172 6.76 -7.60 6.64
N SER A 173 5.99 -8.60 7.09
CA SER A 173 5.19 -9.46 6.20
C SER A 173 4.17 -8.64 5.40
N LEU A 174 3.42 -7.74 6.05
CA LEU A 174 2.51 -6.82 5.36
C LEU A 174 3.25 -5.90 4.38
N ARG A 175 4.43 -5.39 4.76
CA ARG A 175 5.24 -4.49 3.92
C ARG A 175 5.67 -5.16 2.61
N ASN A 176 5.97 -6.46 2.66
CA ASN A 176 6.48 -7.21 1.53
C ASN A 176 5.41 -8.06 0.82
N SER A 177 4.13 -7.80 1.11
CA SER A 177 3.02 -8.40 0.36
C SER A 177 2.44 -7.42 -0.66
N ILE A 178 1.63 -7.95 -1.58
CA ILE A 178 0.91 -7.20 -2.61
C ILE A 178 -0.08 -6.17 -2.04
N ASN A 179 -0.43 -6.31 -0.75
CA ASN A 179 -1.31 -5.39 -0.02
C ASN A 179 -0.61 -4.05 0.27
N SER A 180 0.70 -3.98 0.14
CA SER A 180 1.41 -2.71 0.22
C SER A 180 1.19 -1.90 -1.07
N VAL A 181 0.68 -0.68 -0.94
CA VAL A 181 0.27 0.17 -2.08
C VAL A 181 1.36 0.52 -3.08
N ASP A 182 2.63 0.36 -2.74
CA ASP A 182 3.76 0.64 -3.62
C ASP A 182 4.49 -0.64 -4.05
N TYR A 183 3.87 -1.82 -3.87
CA TYR A 183 4.52 -3.12 -4.08
C TYR A 183 5.09 -3.26 -5.49
N ASP A 184 4.29 -3.02 -6.53
CA ASP A 184 4.72 -3.17 -7.93
C ASP A 184 5.82 -2.16 -8.28
N PHE A 185 5.64 -0.92 -7.83
CA PHE A 185 6.64 0.13 -7.98
C PHE A 185 7.98 -0.27 -7.36
N ARG A 186 7.98 -0.77 -6.12
CA ARG A 186 9.21 -1.23 -5.45
C ARG A 186 9.78 -2.47 -6.08
N ALA A 187 8.95 -3.42 -6.51
CA ALA A 187 9.38 -4.63 -7.17
C ALA A 187 10.18 -4.30 -8.46
N PHE A 188 9.78 -3.23 -9.18
CA PHE A 188 10.50 -2.73 -10.36
C PHE A 188 11.93 -2.22 -10.04
N TYR A 189 12.15 -1.66 -8.84
CA TYR A 189 13.45 -1.18 -8.33
C TYR A 189 14.07 -2.13 -7.30
N SER A 190 13.57 -3.36 -7.19
CA SER A 190 13.98 -4.29 -6.14
C SER A 190 15.48 -4.60 -6.21
N LYS A 191 16.09 -4.83 -5.04
CA LYS A 191 17.45 -5.37 -4.96
C LYS A 191 17.50 -6.85 -5.33
N ILE A 192 16.36 -7.55 -5.27
CA ILE A 192 16.24 -8.96 -5.65
C ILE A 192 16.23 -9.04 -7.18
N PHE A 193 17.29 -9.64 -7.75
CA PHE A 193 17.51 -9.70 -9.19
C PHE A 193 16.32 -10.29 -9.94
N LEU A 194 15.82 -11.45 -9.51
CA LEU A 194 14.74 -12.15 -10.21
C LEU A 194 13.44 -11.32 -10.22
N GLN A 195 13.02 -10.77 -9.08
CA GLN A 195 11.84 -9.92 -8.97
C GLN A 195 11.95 -8.69 -9.87
N LYS A 196 13.11 -8.01 -9.84
CA LYS A 196 13.40 -6.85 -10.67
C LYS A 196 13.41 -7.19 -12.16
N PHE A 197 14.04 -8.29 -12.54
CA PHE A 197 14.09 -8.77 -13.93
C PHE A 197 12.69 -9.08 -14.45
N TRP A 198 11.87 -9.76 -13.65
CA TRP A 198 10.51 -10.14 -14.01
C TRP A 198 9.64 -8.91 -14.27
N GLN A 199 9.60 -7.97 -13.33
CA GLN A 199 8.80 -6.74 -13.43
C GLN A 199 9.25 -5.86 -14.61
N ARG A 200 10.56 -5.75 -14.84
CA ARG A 200 11.10 -4.99 -15.99
C ARG A 200 10.81 -5.66 -17.33
N SER A 201 10.85 -6.99 -17.38
CA SER A 201 10.50 -7.74 -18.58
C SER A 201 9.02 -7.58 -18.92
N ARG A 202 8.14 -7.64 -17.91
CA ARG A 202 6.69 -7.37 -18.07
C ARG A 202 6.44 -5.96 -18.60
N TYR A 203 7.00 -4.96 -17.93
CA TYR A 203 6.91 -3.56 -18.35
C TYR A 203 7.37 -3.37 -19.81
N LYS A 204 8.53 -3.92 -20.19
CA LYS A 204 9.08 -3.79 -21.55
C LYS A 204 8.19 -4.47 -22.59
N THR A 205 7.73 -5.70 -22.31
CA THR A 205 6.91 -6.48 -23.23
C THR A 205 5.56 -5.82 -23.47
N ILE A 206 4.84 -5.44 -22.41
CA ILE A 206 3.53 -4.77 -22.51
C ILE A 206 3.67 -3.47 -23.28
N LEU A 207 4.62 -2.62 -22.92
CA LEU A 207 4.82 -1.35 -23.63
C LEU A 207 5.39 -1.48 -25.04
N SER A 208 5.84 -2.67 -25.46
CA SER A 208 6.17 -2.97 -26.86
C SER A 208 4.93 -3.35 -27.68
N PHE A 209 3.83 -3.69 -27.02
CA PHE A 209 2.57 -4.09 -27.66
C PHE A 209 1.60 -2.93 -27.82
N VAL A 210 1.81 -1.85 -27.07
CA VAL A 210 0.97 -0.64 -27.01
C VAL A 210 1.65 0.52 -27.71
N ASP A 211 0.89 1.32 -28.46
CA ASP A 211 1.37 2.63 -28.91
C ASP A 211 1.28 3.61 -27.75
N ARG A 212 2.43 4.07 -27.23
CA ARG A 212 2.48 4.96 -26.07
C ARG A 212 1.85 6.33 -26.32
N LYS A 213 1.66 6.70 -27.59
CA LYS A 213 0.97 7.94 -27.97
C LYS A 213 -0.55 7.77 -27.96
N SER A 214 -1.06 6.55 -28.07
CA SER A 214 -2.50 6.31 -28.09
C SER A 214 -3.11 6.46 -26.69
N PHE A 215 -4.39 6.76 -26.68
CA PHE A 215 -5.19 6.78 -25.46
C PHE A 215 -5.60 5.33 -25.13
N PHE A 216 -5.24 4.85 -23.94
CA PHE A 216 -5.51 3.47 -23.54
C PHE A 216 -5.97 3.36 -22.09
N LEU A 217 -6.63 2.25 -21.78
CA LEU A 217 -7.06 1.89 -20.43
C LEU A 217 -6.13 0.83 -19.86
N ASP A 218 -5.61 1.03 -18.66
CA ASP A 218 -4.88 0.03 -17.88
C ASP A 218 -5.77 -0.48 -16.74
N VAL A 219 -6.32 -1.68 -16.92
CA VAL A 219 -7.28 -2.30 -16.02
C VAL A 219 -6.55 -3.18 -15.00
N GLY A 220 -6.79 -2.91 -13.72
CA GLY A 220 -5.99 -3.46 -12.63
C GLY A 220 -4.56 -2.91 -12.65
N CYS A 221 -4.42 -1.60 -12.86
CA CYS A 221 -3.13 -0.93 -13.08
C CYS A 221 -2.15 -1.07 -11.89
N GLY A 222 -2.67 -1.43 -10.71
CA GLY A 222 -1.89 -1.66 -9.52
C GLY A 222 -1.15 -0.41 -9.09
N SER A 223 0.11 -0.59 -8.71
CA SER A 223 1.06 0.50 -8.43
C SER A 223 2.17 0.54 -9.48
N SER A 224 1.86 0.07 -10.69
CA SER A 224 2.86 -0.28 -11.68
C SER A 224 3.53 0.95 -12.30
N LYS A 225 4.72 0.75 -12.87
CA LYS A 225 5.41 1.79 -13.63
C LYS A 225 4.79 2.03 -15.02
N ILE A 226 3.93 1.12 -15.49
CA ILE A 226 3.25 1.22 -16.79
C ILE A 226 2.36 2.47 -16.79
N ILE A 227 1.47 2.59 -15.81
CA ILE A 227 0.57 3.74 -15.68
C ILE A 227 1.34 5.04 -15.38
N ILE A 228 2.35 5.00 -14.52
CA ILE A 228 3.18 6.17 -14.16
C ILE A 228 3.90 6.75 -15.39
N ASP A 229 4.39 5.91 -16.30
CA ASP A 229 5.11 6.34 -17.50
C ASP A 229 4.18 6.61 -18.69
N SER A 230 2.85 6.52 -18.49
CA SER A 230 1.84 6.62 -19.55
C SER A 230 0.83 7.73 -19.24
N PRO A 231 1.20 9.02 -19.38
CA PRO A 231 0.35 10.17 -19.00
C PRO A 231 -0.99 10.23 -19.76
N ASN A 232 -1.07 9.58 -20.92
CA ASN A 232 -2.28 9.51 -21.73
C ASN A 232 -3.23 8.39 -21.30
N ALA A 233 -2.80 7.45 -20.46
CA ALA A 233 -3.61 6.31 -20.07
C ALA A 233 -4.59 6.64 -18.93
N ILE A 234 -5.71 5.94 -18.89
CA ILE A 234 -6.57 5.86 -17.72
C ILE A 234 -6.15 4.62 -16.91
N GLY A 235 -5.82 4.80 -15.63
CA GLY A 235 -5.57 3.69 -14.72
C GLY A 235 -6.85 3.34 -13.95
N LEU A 236 -7.22 2.06 -13.94
CA LEU A 236 -8.37 1.56 -13.18
C LEU A 236 -7.92 0.48 -12.21
N ASP A 237 -8.33 0.56 -10.95
CA ASP A 237 -8.06 -0.47 -9.95
C ASP A 237 -9.17 -0.54 -8.91
N LEU A 238 -9.45 -1.74 -8.38
CA LEU A 238 -10.40 -1.94 -7.29
C LEU A 238 -9.85 -1.38 -5.97
N SER A 239 -8.53 -1.40 -5.79
CA SER A 239 -7.84 -0.92 -4.60
C SER A 239 -7.69 0.60 -4.61
N LEU A 240 -8.54 1.28 -3.84
CA LEU A 240 -8.43 2.73 -3.63
C LEU A 240 -7.04 3.13 -3.06
N GLY A 241 -6.40 2.26 -2.27
CA GLY A 241 -5.07 2.52 -1.72
C GLY A 241 -4.00 2.65 -2.80
N LYS A 242 -4.01 1.77 -3.80
CA LYS A 242 -3.08 1.84 -4.94
C LYS A 242 -3.34 3.08 -5.79
N LEU A 243 -4.60 3.44 -6.00
CA LEU A 243 -4.96 4.67 -6.71
C LEU A 243 -4.52 5.93 -5.95
N ARG A 244 -4.63 5.95 -4.61
CA ARG A 244 -4.07 7.06 -3.80
C ARG A 244 -2.56 7.17 -3.96
N PHE A 245 -1.84 6.04 -3.98
CA PHE A 245 -0.40 6.04 -4.25
C PHE A 245 -0.08 6.63 -5.64
N LEU A 246 -0.82 6.22 -6.67
CA LEU A 246 -0.66 6.72 -8.03
C LEU A 246 -1.04 8.20 -8.19
N SER A 247 -2.00 8.71 -7.39
CA SER A 247 -2.52 10.08 -7.51
C SER A 247 -1.47 11.18 -7.36
N GLY A 248 -0.33 10.87 -6.74
CA GLY A 248 0.81 11.79 -6.67
C GLY A 248 1.57 11.97 -7.99
N ASN A 249 1.40 11.06 -8.95
CA ASN A 249 2.10 11.05 -10.24
C ASN A 249 1.16 10.94 -11.46
N HIS A 250 -0.10 10.59 -11.27
CA HIS A 250 -1.07 10.36 -12.34
C HIS A 250 -2.45 10.90 -11.97
N ASN A 251 -3.11 11.60 -12.90
CA ASN A 251 -4.37 12.31 -12.64
C ASN A 251 -5.61 11.65 -13.26
N LYS A 252 -5.45 10.61 -14.10
CA LYS A 252 -6.54 9.87 -14.75
C LYS A 252 -6.70 8.49 -14.10
N LEU A 253 -7.33 8.47 -12.93
CA LEU A 253 -7.50 7.27 -12.11
C LEU A 253 -8.97 7.02 -11.81
N VAL A 254 -9.41 5.77 -11.95
CA VAL A 254 -10.80 5.35 -11.74
C VAL A 254 -10.83 4.19 -10.74
N ASN A 255 -11.63 4.32 -9.68
CA ASN A 255 -11.87 3.22 -8.75
C ASN A 255 -13.14 2.47 -9.17
N ALA A 256 -12.96 1.27 -9.72
CA ALA A 256 -14.08 0.46 -10.19
C ALA A 256 -13.70 -1.03 -10.24
N ASP A 257 -14.73 -1.87 -10.35
CA ASP A 257 -14.59 -3.30 -10.58
C ASP A 257 -14.45 -3.58 -12.09
N ILE A 258 -13.51 -4.43 -12.45
CA ILE A 258 -13.27 -4.87 -13.83
C ILE A 258 -14.44 -5.69 -14.41
N THR A 259 -15.26 -6.31 -13.56
CA THR A 259 -16.45 -7.06 -14.00
C THR A 259 -17.58 -6.15 -14.49
N ASN A 260 -17.52 -4.84 -14.19
CA ASN A 260 -18.48 -3.84 -14.65
C ASN A 260 -17.77 -2.48 -14.82
N LEU A 261 -17.13 -2.30 -15.98
CA LEU A 261 -16.31 -1.14 -16.27
C LEU A 261 -17.21 0.11 -16.48
N PRO A 262 -16.92 1.24 -15.81
CA PRO A 262 -17.74 2.45 -15.86
C PRO A 262 -17.49 3.28 -17.14
N PHE A 263 -17.31 2.60 -18.27
CA PHE A 263 -17.07 3.20 -19.58
C PHE A 263 -18.11 2.73 -20.58
N LYS A 264 -18.39 3.57 -21.58
CA LYS A 264 -19.27 3.19 -22.70
C LYS A 264 -18.61 2.11 -23.55
N ASP A 265 -19.44 1.39 -24.30
CA ASP A 265 -18.96 0.46 -25.32
C ASP A 265 -18.05 1.17 -26.31
N ALA A 266 -17.02 0.47 -26.80
CA ALA A 266 -16.08 1.01 -27.78
C ALA A 266 -15.57 2.42 -27.42
N SER A 267 -14.91 2.53 -26.26
CA SER A 267 -14.33 3.79 -25.77
C SER A 267 -12.81 3.85 -25.91
N PHE A 268 -12.12 2.73 -26.16
CA PHE A 268 -10.67 2.66 -26.13
C PHE A 268 -10.08 1.96 -27.35
N ASP A 269 -9.05 2.57 -27.93
CA ASP A 269 -8.25 1.97 -29.02
C ASP A 269 -7.32 0.86 -28.50
N CYS A 270 -6.96 0.92 -27.22
CA CYS A 270 -6.18 -0.11 -26.57
C CYS A 270 -6.59 -0.28 -25.10
N VAL A 271 -6.66 -1.54 -24.66
CA VAL A 271 -6.85 -1.91 -23.27
C VAL A 271 -5.73 -2.86 -22.84
N ILE A 272 -5.13 -2.58 -21.68
CA ILE A 272 -4.17 -3.44 -21.00
C ILE A 272 -4.90 -4.07 -19.80
N CYS A 273 -4.72 -5.37 -19.62
CA CYS A 273 -5.14 -6.07 -18.42
C CYS A 273 -4.07 -7.12 -18.11
N SER A 274 -3.21 -6.87 -17.13
CA SER A 274 -2.05 -7.74 -16.87
C SER A 274 -2.00 -8.15 -15.42
N GLN A 275 -2.08 -9.46 -15.19
CA GLN A 275 -2.03 -10.10 -13.88
C GLN A 275 -3.22 -9.73 -12.99
N VAL A 276 -4.42 -9.92 -13.54
CA VAL A 276 -5.69 -9.49 -12.93
C VAL A 276 -6.75 -10.58 -13.12
N ILE A 277 -6.84 -11.14 -14.32
CA ILE A 277 -7.90 -12.11 -14.67
C ILE A 277 -7.81 -13.41 -13.87
N GLU A 278 -6.61 -13.82 -13.46
CA GLU A 278 -6.38 -15.01 -12.62
C GLU A 278 -6.98 -14.85 -11.21
N HIS A 279 -7.22 -13.62 -10.76
CA HIS A 279 -7.75 -13.32 -9.43
C HIS A 279 -9.27 -13.27 -9.39
N ILE A 280 -9.94 -13.44 -10.53
CA ILE A 280 -11.38 -13.21 -10.65
C ILE A 280 -12.08 -14.50 -11.01
N ALA A 281 -13.14 -14.79 -10.26
CA ALA A 281 -14.02 -15.92 -10.55
C ALA A 281 -14.96 -15.55 -11.70
N GLY A 282 -14.89 -16.30 -12.80
CA GLY A 282 -15.86 -16.23 -13.89
C GLY A 282 -15.30 -15.72 -15.22
N LYS A 283 -15.96 -16.12 -16.31
CA LYS A 283 -15.53 -15.88 -17.70
C LYS A 283 -15.98 -14.52 -18.26
N THR A 284 -16.72 -13.73 -17.48
CA THR A 284 -17.36 -12.49 -17.92
C THR A 284 -16.38 -11.34 -18.12
N VAL A 285 -15.19 -11.40 -17.50
CA VAL A 285 -14.18 -10.33 -17.59
C VAL A 285 -13.68 -10.11 -19.02
N ILE A 286 -13.44 -11.18 -19.79
CA ILE A 286 -12.95 -11.05 -21.17
C ILE A 286 -14.02 -10.37 -22.05
N ALA A 287 -15.30 -10.69 -21.85
CA ALA A 287 -16.40 -10.04 -22.55
C ALA A 287 -16.52 -8.55 -22.18
N GLU A 288 -16.31 -8.21 -20.91
CA GLU A 288 -16.35 -6.81 -20.45
C GLU A 288 -15.16 -5.98 -20.96
N LEU A 289 -13.97 -6.58 -21.00
CA LEU A 289 -12.80 -6.00 -21.69
C LEU A 289 -13.08 -5.84 -23.19
N ALA A 290 -13.71 -6.84 -23.82
CA ALA A 290 -14.10 -6.77 -25.23
C ALA A 290 -15.06 -5.60 -25.47
N ARG A 291 -16.07 -5.42 -24.62
CA ARG A 291 -17.12 -4.38 -24.74
C ARG A 291 -16.52 -2.99 -24.90
N VAL A 292 -15.54 -2.64 -24.06
CA VAL A 292 -14.94 -1.30 -24.04
C VAL A 292 -13.89 -1.06 -25.14
N VAL A 293 -13.37 -2.11 -25.78
CA VAL A 293 -12.40 -2.01 -26.89
C VAL A 293 -13.10 -1.67 -28.21
N ASN A 294 -12.53 -0.74 -28.97
CA ASN A 294 -12.98 -0.37 -30.31
C ASN A 294 -12.85 -1.55 -31.30
N LYS A 295 -13.70 -1.60 -32.32
CA LYS A 295 -13.48 -2.50 -33.47
C LYS A 295 -12.15 -2.12 -34.13
N GLY A 296 -11.27 -3.10 -34.36
CA GLY A 296 -9.89 -2.88 -34.80
C GLY A 296 -8.91 -2.46 -33.67
N GLY A 297 -9.42 -2.20 -32.46
CA GLY A 297 -8.63 -1.87 -31.27
C GLY A 297 -7.87 -3.07 -30.70
N LEU A 298 -6.96 -2.81 -29.77
CA LEU A 298 -6.04 -3.78 -29.21
C LEU A 298 -6.37 -4.17 -27.77
N LEU A 299 -6.25 -5.44 -27.45
CA LEU A 299 -6.21 -5.96 -26.09
C LEU A 299 -4.83 -6.53 -25.80
N VAL A 300 -4.19 -6.06 -24.73
CA VAL A 300 -2.94 -6.63 -24.19
C VAL A 300 -3.27 -7.31 -22.87
N LEU A 301 -3.17 -8.64 -22.86
CA LEU A 301 -3.59 -9.47 -21.73
C LEU A 301 -2.40 -10.23 -21.15
N GLY A 302 -2.20 -10.17 -19.84
CA GLY A 302 -1.12 -10.88 -19.14
C GLY A 302 -1.67 -11.81 -18.05
N THR A 303 -1.21 -13.06 -18.00
CA THR A 303 -1.59 -14.06 -16.98
C THR A 303 -0.47 -15.08 -16.82
N PRO A 304 -0.32 -15.73 -15.64
CA PRO A 304 0.47 -16.94 -15.55
C PRO A 304 -0.10 -18.04 -16.46
N ASP A 305 0.78 -18.85 -17.07
CA ASP A 305 0.39 -20.00 -17.90
C ASP A 305 0.61 -21.30 -17.13
N TYR A 306 -0.48 -21.89 -16.64
CA TYR A 306 -0.47 -23.08 -15.81
C TYR A 306 -0.07 -24.36 -16.58
N ALA A 307 -0.09 -24.32 -17.92
CA ALA A 307 0.46 -25.41 -18.72
C ALA A 307 1.98 -25.51 -18.53
N LYS A 308 2.67 -24.42 -18.19
CA LYS A 308 4.13 -24.38 -18.08
C LYS A 308 4.63 -24.88 -16.73
N ILE A 309 5.61 -25.78 -16.76
CA ILE A 309 6.26 -26.31 -15.56
C ILE A 309 7.00 -25.22 -14.76
N MET A 310 7.59 -24.24 -15.46
CA MET A 310 8.31 -23.14 -14.82
C MET A 310 7.40 -22.33 -13.90
N TRP A 311 6.15 -22.11 -14.30
CA TRP A 311 5.18 -21.42 -13.43
C TRP A 311 4.94 -22.20 -12.14
N ARG A 312 4.71 -23.51 -12.22
CA ARG A 312 4.49 -24.37 -11.05
C ARG A 312 5.70 -24.38 -10.10
N ILE A 313 6.91 -24.35 -10.64
CA ILE A 313 8.14 -24.22 -9.85
C ILE A 313 8.19 -22.86 -9.15
N PHE A 314 7.91 -21.77 -9.87
CA PHE A 314 7.90 -20.44 -9.26
C PHE A 314 6.83 -20.31 -8.19
N GLU A 315 5.60 -20.78 -8.45
CA GLU A 315 4.50 -20.79 -7.49
C GLU A 315 4.86 -21.56 -6.22
N TYR A 316 5.48 -22.73 -6.35
CA TYR A 316 6.00 -23.50 -5.23
C TYR A 316 7.07 -22.72 -4.44
N LEU A 317 8.05 -22.12 -5.11
CA LEU A 317 9.09 -21.30 -4.46
C LEU A 317 8.49 -20.07 -3.76
N TYR A 318 7.51 -19.42 -4.37
CA TYR A 318 6.79 -18.31 -3.76
C TYR A 318 6.00 -18.76 -2.53
N SER A 319 5.41 -19.97 -2.54
CA SER A 319 4.69 -20.53 -1.39
C SER A 319 5.59 -20.80 -0.17
N ILE A 320 6.88 -21.03 -0.39
CA ILE A 320 7.87 -21.25 0.68
C ILE A 320 8.33 -19.91 1.28
N VAL A 321 8.51 -18.89 0.43
CA VAL A 321 9.14 -17.62 0.81
C VAL A 321 8.12 -16.58 1.30
N HIS A 322 6.92 -16.58 0.72
CA HIS A 322 5.84 -15.66 1.10
C HIS A 322 4.74 -16.44 1.81
N SER A 323 4.18 -15.84 2.87
CA SER A 323 3.01 -16.39 3.57
C SER A 323 1.90 -16.76 2.58
N LYS A 324 1.17 -17.87 2.85
CA LYS A 324 0.10 -18.52 2.07
C LYS A 324 -0.78 -17.66 1.14
N GLY A 325 -0.95 -16.37 1.39
CA GLY A 325 -1.81 -15.47 0.63
C GLY A 325 -1.42 -15.16 -0.82
N TYR A 326 -0.23 -15.49 -1.34
CA TYR A 326 0.06 -15.28 -2.78
C TYR A 326 -0.57 -16.38 -3.66
N VAL A 327 -0.51 -17.64 -3.21
CA VAL A 327 -1.04 -18.80 -3.95
C VAL A 327 -2.56 -18.89 -3.84
N GLU A 328 -3.14 -18.49 -2.70
CA GLU A 328 -4.60 -18.49 -2.48
C GLU A 328 -5.36 -17.42 -3.28
N GLN A 329 -4.65 -16.51 -3.96
CA GLN A 329 -5.29 -15.43 -4.73
C GLN A 329 -5.56 -15.77 -6.19
N HIS A 330 -4.94 -16.81 -6.76
CA HIS A 330 -5.22 -17.23 -8.13
C HIS A 330 -6.43 -18.16 -8.13
N VAL A 331 -7.62 -17.57 -8.26
CA VAL A 331 -8.89 -18.30 -8.26
C VAL A 331 -9.07 -19.06 -9.58
N THR A 332 -8.57 -18.49 -10.70
CA THR A 332 -8.71 -19.07 -12.04
C THR A 332 -7.35 -19.38 -12.64
N HIS A 333 -7.20 -20.61 -13.14
CA HIS A 333 -5.96 -21.11 -13.70
C HIS A 333 -6.08 -21.18 -15.22
N TYR A 334 -5.46 -20.22 -15.93
CA TYR A 334 -5.51 -20.17 -17.38
C TYR A 334 -4.35 -20.92 -18.03
N THR A 335 -4.66 -21.64 -19.10
CA THR A 335 -3.67 -22.06 -20.11
C THR A 335 -3.79 -21.18 -21.36
N TYR A 336 -2.73 -21.14 -22.18
CA TYR A 336 -2.78 -20.43 -23.46
C TYR A 336 -3.95 -20.89 -24.35
N GLU A 337 -4.19 -22.20 -24.45
CA GLU A 337 -5.23 -22.76 -25.34
C GLU A 337 -6.65 -22.40 -24.89
N GLU A 338 -6.91 -22.38 -23.59
CA GLU A 338 -8.20 -21.93 -23.06
C GLU A 338 -8.38 -20.43 -23.28
N LEU A 339 -7.33 -19.65 -23.00
CA LEU A 339 -7.39 -18.21 -23.16
C LEU A 339 -7.59 -17.81 -24.62
N LYS A 340 -6.95 -18.53 -25.55
CA LYS A 340 -7.16 -18.37 -26.99
C LYS A 340 -8.63 -18.56 -27.36
N LYS A 341 -9.26 -19.66 -26.91
CA LYS A 341 -10.67 -19.92 -27.18
C LYS A 341 -11.58 -18.80 -26.65
N PHE A 342 -11.32 -18.30 -25.45
CA PHE A 342 -12.12 -17.21 -24.88
C PHE A 342 -11.94 -15.89 -25.63
N LEU A 343 -10.72 -15.57 -26.05
CA LEU A 343 -10.45 -14.39 -26.88
C LEU A 343 -11.17 -14.49 -28.23
N GLU A 344 -11.08 -15.63 -28.91
CA GLU A 344 -11.75 -15.88 -30.19
C GLU A 344 -13.29 -15.76 -30.05
N GLN A 345 -13.87 -16.35 -29.00
CA GLN A 345 -15.30 -16.23 -28.68
C GLN A 345 -15.73 -14.78 -28.39
N ALA A 346 -14.84 -13.97 -27.84
CA ALA A 346 -15.06 -12.55 -27.58
C ALA A 346 -14.77 -11.65 -28.80
N GLY A 347 -14.49 -12.24 -29.97
CA GLY A 347 -14.25 -11.51 -31.22
C GLY A 347 -12.84 -10.95 -31.34
N PHE A 348 -11.84 -11.60 -30.74
CA PHE A 348 -10.44 -11.21 -30.87
C PHE A 348 -9.62 -12.16 -31.74
N GLU A 349 -8.77 -11.56 -32.59
CA GLU A 349 -7.69 -12.24 -33.30
C GLU A 349 -6.37 -12.07 -32.53
N ILE A 350 -5.65 -13.15 -32.25
CA ILE A 350 -4.34 -13.08 -31.60
C ILE A 350 -3.28 -12.66 -32.62
N LEU A 351 -2.63 -11.51 -32.38
CA LEU A 351 -1.56 -11.00 -33.23
C LEU A 351 -0.17 -11.46 -32.78
N ARG A 352 0.06 -11.51 -31.47
CA ARG A 352 1.37 -11.85 -30.90
C ARG A 352 1.23 -12.45 -29.50
N ARG A 353 2.15 -13.33 -29.14
CA ARG A 353 2.35 -13.81 -27.78
C ARG A 353 3.81 -13.65 -27.37
N ALA A 354 4.04 -13.45 -26.09
CA ALA A 354 5.36 -13.42 -25.46
C ALA A 354 5.31 -14.14 -24.12
N TYR A 355 6.46 -14.63 -23.67
CA TYR A 355 6.61 -15.25 -22.35
C TYR A 355 7.74 -14.59 -21.57
N ILE A 356 7.55 -14.47 -20.26
CA ILE A 356 8.60 -14.11 -19.31
C ILE A 356 8.98 -15.39 -18.56
N LEU A 357 10.26 -15.77 -18.66
CA LEU A 357 10.82 -16.97 -18.02
C LEU A 357 10.01 -18.25 -18.31
N ASN A 358 9.41 -18.34 -19.50
CA ASN A 358 8.55 -19.45 -19.93
C ASN A 358 7.44 -19.77 -18.92
N ALA A 359 6.91 -18.76 -18.22
CA ALA A 359 5.95 -18.92 -17.14
C ALA A 359 4.79 -17.91 -17.23
N GLU A 360 5.09 -16.61 -17.32
CA GLU A 360 4.06 -15.59 -17.53
C GLU A 360 3.83 -15.36 -19.02
N LEU A 361 2.58 -15.50 -19.45
CA LEU A 361 2.10 -15.30 -20.81
C LEU A 361 1.56 -13.88 -20.99
N ILE A 362 1.97 -13.22 -22.07
CA ILE A 362 1.44 -11.92 -22.50
C ILE A 362 0.96 -12.05 -23.94
N ILE A 363 -0.31 -11.76 -24.18
CA ILE A 363 -0.98 -11.82 -25.48
C ILE A 363 -1.28 -10.40 -25.95
N LYS A 364 -1.03 -10.12 -27.23
CA LYS A 364 -1.58 -9.00 -27.97
C LYS A 364 -2.64 -9.53 -28.94
N ALA A 365 -3.86 -9.04 -28.80
CA ALA A 365 -4.97 -9.41 -29.67
C ALA A 365 -5.67 -8.17 -30.23
N ARG A 366 -6.35 -8.32 -31.38
CA ARG A 366 -7.10 -7.27 -32.06
C ARG A 366 -8.57 -7.64 -32.11
N LYS A 367 -9.47 -6.70 -31.80
CA LYS A 367 -10.91 -6.92 -31.91
C LYS A 367 -11.33 -6.85 -33.38
N ILE A 368 -12.02 -7.89 -33.87
CA ILE A 368 -12.46 -8.02 -35.28
C ILE A 368 -13.71 -7.21 -35.56
#